data_AF-A0A7Z7CEQ7-F1
#
_entry.id   AF-A0A7Z7CEQ7-F1
#
_cell.length_a   1.000
_cell.length_b   1.000
_cell.length_c   1.000
_cell.angle_alpha   90.00
_cell.angle_beta   90.00
_cell.angle_gamma   90.00
#
_symmetry.space_group_name_H-M   'P 1'
#
loop_
_entity.id
_entity.type
_entity.pdbx_description
1 polymer ?
#
loop_
_entity_poly.entity_id
_entity_poly.type
_entity_poly.pdbx_seq_one_letter_code
_entity_poly.pdbx_strand_id
1 'polypeptide(L)'
;MDRAIPDPTWKRLGFSEQPDFHTSGQGVGIVIIDSIKPHHLINHLNTRIKCVTVHENLTVTMKDISTNNGEEDHLKGEHGLMSVLALAHEPIRLEGMTHIGIAPAATFIVLDHGAFTAGEGERLKKGIDWILEHGIDWNIKIILSTGWQALDNEVHLQNTRENSTVKALDSAVQQGILVICSNGNTRLNNVMPPIQYLAVGGYVDRGKADRSSHVSFPDEPYGRNGDGHFRPDILAPRLHLTIPSYKMEERDRSVSYYGGTSGAAALVAGVASHLFSQFPELSSDMLRRALVEHGDTFESYDNPAPRINVANTIRYLKTADGPMYIPNTLLITSIENPFMGIHSVDEIERALALTMLVRSNVLSREELWDFTEDSSPIVRKIAVSTLREPMNEQERQFYWECLLHEKEGGVRGWYMHGLLQNAPKEEIHNWMNWATDINWSVRWCVSEYMAQYPEYFPQLEKTQDPDSITANALPLWQWYTALYCKEN
;
A
#
# COMPACT_ATOMS: atom_id res chain seq x y z
N MET A 1 23.85 14.83 2.87
CA MET A 1 24.50 14.15 1.73
C MET A 1 23.53 14.21 0.59
N ASP A 2 23.90 14.82 -0.54
CA ASP A 2 23.07 14.80 -1.73
C ASP A 2 22.92 13.34 -2.18
N ARG A 3 21.70 12.81 -2.10
CA ARG A 3 21.40 11.48 -2.61
C ARG A 3 21.59 11.50 -4.12
N ALA A 4 22.34 10.53 -4.65
CA ALA A 4 22.43 10.32 -6.08
C ALA A 4 21.02 10.22 -6.68
N ILE A 5 20.81 10.83 -7.85
CA ILE A 5 19.52 10.81 -8.51
C ILE A 5 19.14 9.35 -8.83
N PRO A 6 17.90 8.91 -8.53
CA PRO A 6 17.43 7.59 -8.91
C PRO A 6 17.49 7.36 -10.42
N ASP A 7 17.71 6.12 -10.84
CA ASP A 7 17.47 5.71 -12.23
C ASP A 7 15.98 5.94 -12.58
N PRO A 8 15.66 6.15 -13.87
CA PRO A 8 14.27 6.26 -14.31
C PRO A 8 13.41 5.08 -13.86
N THR A 9 12.20 5.38 -13.37
CA THR A 9 11.31 4.37 -12.80
C THR A 9 10.96 3.26 -13.79
N TRP A 10 10.80 3.56 -15.08
CA TRP A 10 10.61 2.55 -16.12
C TRP A 10 11.76 1.54 -16.18
N LYS A 11 13.01 1.99 -16.03
CA LYS A 11 14.18 1.10 -16.04
C LYS A 11 14.19 0.20 -14.79
N ARG A 12 13.79 0.75 -13.64
CA ARG A 12 13.65 0.03 -12.36
C ARG A 12 12.54 -1.04 -12.39
N LEU A 13 11.52 -0.85 -13.24
CA LEU A 13 10.47 -1.85 -13.51
C LEU A 13 10.93 -2.94 -14.49
N GLY A 14 12.13 -2.85 -15.05
CA GLY A 14 12.69 -3.86 -15.97
C GLY A 14 12.23 -3.69 -17.41
N PHE A 15 11.90 -2.48 -17.85
CA PHE A 15 11.73 -2.19 -19.28
C PHE A 15 13.08 -2.23 -20.01
N SER A 16 13.11 -2.82 -21.21
CA SER A 16 14.27 -2.77 -22.10
C SER A 16 14.45 -1.40 -22.77
N GLU A 17 13.33 -0.71 -23.01
CA GLU A 17 13.27 0.57 -23.71
C GLU A 17 12.34 1.52 -22.97
N GLN A 18 12.60 2.82 -23.10
CA GLN A 18 11.77 3.84 -22.49
C GLN A 18 10.33 3.79 -23.05
N PRO A 19 9.29 3.90 -22.20
CA PRO A 19 7.92 4.13 -22.67
C PRO A 19 7.84 5.37 -23.55
N ASP A 20 7.14 5.26 -24.68
CA ASP A 20 6.91 6.39 -25.57
C ASP A 20 5.82 7.33 -25.03
N PHE A 21 6.08 8.63 -25.07
CA PHE A 21 5.22 9.65 -24.47
C PHE A 21 3.83 9.73 -25.13
N HIS A 22 3.74 9.44 -26.43
CA HIS A 22 2.54 9.65 -27.22
C HIS A 22 1.69 8.37 -27.39
N THR A 23 2.30 7.20 -27.22
CA THR A 23 1.66 5.91 -27.51
C THR A 23 1.53 4.98 -26.29
N SER A 24 2.35 5.13 -25.26
CA SER A 24 2.29 4.23 -24.10
C SER A 24 1.01 4.43 -23.29
N GLY A 25 0.15 3.40 -23.28
CA GLY A 25 -1.19 3.44 -22.65
C GLY A 25 -2.27 4.02 -23.56
N GLN A 26 -1.97 4.31 -24.82
CA GLN A 26 -2.95 4.87 -25.75
C GLN A 26 -4.15 3.95 -25.90
N GLY A 27 -5.35 4.54 -25.85
CA GLY A 27 -6.61 3.82 -25.97
C GLY A 27 -6.99 3.01 -24.73
N VAL A 28 -6.28 3.14 -23.61
CA VAL A 28 -6.59 2.44 -22.36
C VAL A 28 -7.08 3.42 -21.30
N GLY A 29 -8.22 3.10 -20.70
CA GLY A 29 -8.79 3.84 -19.57
C GLY A 29 -8.39 3.27 -18.22
N ILE A 30 -8.00 4.15 -17.30
CA ILE A 30 -7.63 3.85 -15.92
C ILE A 30 -8.54 4.66 -14.99
N VAL A 31 -9.33 3.98 -14.16
CA VAL A 31 -10.01 4.60 -13.03
C VAL A 31 -9.04 4.62 -11.84
N ILE A 32 -8.89 5.75 -11.17
CA ILE A 32 -8.08 5.90 -9.96
C ILE A 32 -9.03 6.22 -8.81
N ILE A 33 -9.17 5.33 -7.84
CA ILE A 33 -9.99 5.56 -6.65
C ILE A 33 -9.19 6.43 -5.69
N ASP A 34 -9.38 7.75 -5.78
CA ASP A 34 -8.69 8.74 -4.97
C ASP A 34 -9.36 10.12 -5.09
N SER A 35 -8.84 11.10 -4.36
CA SER A 35 -9.14 12.51 -4.59
C SER A 35 -7.99 13.16 -5.36
N ILE A 36 -8.28 14.21 -6.13
CA ILE A 36 -7.26 14.92 -6.90
C ILE A 36 -7.51 16.44 -6.89
N LYS A 37 -6.43 17.21 -6.82
CA LYS A 37 -6.45 18.67 -6.99
C LYS A 37 -6.06 19.06 -8.43
N PRO A 38 -6.65 20.12 -9.01
CA PRO A 38 -6.16 20.68 -10.27
C PRO A 38 -4.69 21.09 -10.16
N HIS A 39 -3.91 20.87 -11.23
CA HIS A 39 -2.49 21.23 -11.25
C HIS A 39 -1.97 21.37 -12.68
N HIS A 40 -1.10 22.35 -12.93
CA HIS A 40 -0.57 22.60 -14.27
C HIS A 40 0.20 21.41 -14.89
N LEU A 41 0.79 20.53 -14.07
CA LEU A 41 1.59 19.38 -14.51
C LEU A 41 0.75 18.32 -15.24
N ILE A 42 -0.57 18.34 -15.05
CA ILE A 42 -1.49 17.43 -15.72
C ILE A 42 -2.24 18.10 -16.89
N ASN A 43 -1.92 19.36 -17.22
CA ASN A 43 -2.60 20.09 -18.30
C ASN A 43 -2.40 19.43 -19.68
N HIS A 44 -1.25 18.77 -19.89
CA HIS A 44 -0.95 18.03 -21.11
C HIS A 44 -1.88 16.82 -21.34
N LEU A 45 -2.59 16.36 -20.30
CA LEU A 45 -3.62 15.31 -20.43
C LEU A 45 -4.89 15.83 -21.09
N ASN A 46 -5.19 17.12 -20.96
CA ASN A 46 -6.36 17.76 -21.54
C ASN A 46 -7.65 16.94 -21.25
N THR A 47 -8.48 16.66 -22.24
CA THR A 47 -9.73 15.91 -22.10
C THR A 47 -9.56 14.46 -21.64
N ARG A 48 -8.32 13.93 -21.60
CA ARG A 48 -8.00 12.57 -21.14
C ARG A 48 -7.99 12.42 -19.62
N ILE A 49 -8.14 13.49 -18.83
CA ILE A 49 -8.26 13.37 -17.37
C ILE A 49 -9.55 14.02 -16.86
N LYS A 50 -10.35 13.22 -16.14
CA LYS A 50 -11.60 13.66 -15.53
C LYS A 50 -11.62 13.34 -14.04
N CYS A 51 -12.35 14.14 -13.28
CA CYS A 51 -12.66 13.87 -11.89
C CYS A 51 -14.16 13.62 -11.79
N VAL A 52 -14.52 12.41 -11.34
CA VAL A 52 -15.88 11.99 -11.01
C VAL A 52 -16.00 12.04 -9.49
N THR A 53 -16.98 12.79 -9.01
CA THR A 53 -17.25 12.93 -7.57
C THR A 53 -18.64 12.39 -7.25
N VAL A 54 -18.72 11.54 -6.24
CA VAL A 54 -20.00 11.04 -5.69
C VAL A 54 -20.25 11.74 -4.36
N HIS A 55 -21.33 12.51 -4.30
CA HIS A 55 -21.70 13.29 -3.13
C HIS A 55 -22.42 12.42 -2.09
N GLU A 56 -22.57 12.92 -0.86
CA GLU A 56 -23.26 12.22 0.24
C GLU A 56 -24.71 11.82 -0.11
N ASN A 57 -25.38 12.63 -0.93
CA ASN A 57 -26.74 12.36 -1.42
C ASN A 57 -26.79 11.41 -2.64
N LEU A 58 -25.69 10.72 -2.95
CA LEU A 58 -25.50 9.80 -4.09
C LEU A 58 -25.66 10.44 -5.48
N THR A 59 -25.66 11.77 -5.57
CA THR A 59 -25.53 12.45 -6.86
C THR A 59 -24.10 12.34 -7.37
N VAL A 60 -23.95 12.24 -8.69
CA VAL A 60 -22.65 12.10 -9.35
C VAL A 60 -22.39 13.34 -10.21
N THR A 61 -21.21 13.93 -10.06
CA THR A 61 -20.74 15.05 -10.88
C THR A 61 -19.43 14.69 -11.56
N MET A 62 -19.22 15.19 -12.77
CA MET A 62 -17.99 14.99 -13.53
C MET A 62 -17.45 16.35 -13.98
N LYS A 63 -16.14 16.54 -13.88
CA LYS A 63 -15.43 17.72 -14.41
C LYS A 63 -14.13 17.32 -15.11
N ASP A 64 -13.78 18.04 -16.17
CA ASP A 64 -12.42 18.03 -16.70
C ASP A 64 -11.52 18.79 -15.73
N ILE A 65 -10.50 18.11 -15.18
CA ILE A 65 -9.68 18.70 -14.11
C ILE A 65 -8.45 19.45 -14.64
N SER A 66 -8.00 19.12 -15.85
CA SER A 66 -6.86 19.77 -16.51
C SER A 66 -7.12 21.21 -16.97
N THR A 67 -8.38 21.67 -16.95
CA THR A 67 -8.78 23.00 -17.43
C THR A 67 -8.93 24.02 -16.30
N ASN A 68 -8.83 23.57 -15.04
CA ASN A 68 -8.88 24.44 -13.87
C ASN A 68 -7.47 24.94 -13.53
N ASN A 69 -7.19 26.21 -13.86
CA ASN A 69 -5.90 26.86 -13.59
C ASN A 69 -5.75 27.34 -12.12
N GLY A 70 -6.66 26.96 -11.22
CA GLY A 70 -6.58 27.28 -9.80
C GLY A 70 -5.69 26.27 -9.08
N GLU A 71 -4.47 26.66 -8.71
CA GLU A 71 -3.69 25.91 -7.74
C GLU A 71 -4.29 26.18 -6.35
N GLU A 72 -4.92 25.15 -5.78
CA GLU A 72 -5.41 25.20 -4.40
C GLU A 72 -4.33 24.64 -3.47
N ASP A 73 -3.79 25.50 -2.61
CA ASP A 73 -2.71 25.19 -1.65
C ASP A 73 -3.23 24.43 -0.41
N HIS A 74 -3.92 23.32 -0.68
CA HIS A 74 -4.42 22.40 0.32
C HIS A 74 -3.90 20.99 0.06
N LEU A 75 -3.65 20.25 1.15
CA LEU A 75 -3.13 18.88 1.10
C LEU A 75 -4.14 17.87 0.51
N LYS A 76 -5.42 18.25 0.42
CA LYS A 76 -6.46 17.38 -0.14
C LYS A 76 -6.18 17.13 -1.64
N GLY A 77 -6.22 15.87 -2.05
CA GLY A 77 -6.00 15.47 -3.44
C GLY A 77 -4.54 15.42 -3.89
N GLU A 78 -3.56 15.61 -2.99
CA GLU A 78 -2.15 15.43 -3.33
C GLU A 78 -1.83 13.98 -3.68
N HIS A 79 -2.39 13.02 -2.94
CA HIS A 79 -2.11 11.61 -3.13
C HIS A 79 -2.56 11.09 -4.52
N GLY A 80 -3.78 11.44 -4.96
CA GLY A 80 -4.23 11.14 -6.32
C GLY A 80 -3.44 11.90 -7.40
N LEU A 81 -3.03 13.15 -7.16
CA LEU A 81 -2.15 13.87 -8.08
C LEU A 81 -0.81 13.15 -8.26
N MET A 82 -0.16 12.72 -7.17
CA MET A 82 1.09 11.96 -7.22
C MET A 82 0.92 10.63 -7.99
N SER A 83 -0.21 9.96 -7.82
CA SER A 83 -0.55 8.75 -8.58
C SER A 83 -0.66 9.02 -10.07
N VAL A 84 -1.35 10.09 -10.47
CA VAL A 84 -1.42 10.52 -11.88
C VAL A 84 -0.05 10.90 -12.41
N LEU A 85 0.77 11.62 -11.64
CA LEU A 85 2.12 11.99 -12.07
C LEU A 85 3.02 10.77 -12.26
N ALA A 86 2.94 9.76 -11.39
CA ALA A 86 3.68 8.49 -11.58
C ALA A 86 3.25 7.75 -12.87
N LEU A 87 1.98 7.87 -13.25
CA LEU A 87 1.43 7.28 -14.47
C LEU A 87 1.76 8.09 -15.72
N ALA A 88 1.65 9.42 -15.67
CA ALA A 88 1.59 10.26 -16.86
C ALA A 88 2.12 11.69 -16.60
N HIS A 89 3.42 11.81 -16.37
CA HIS A 89 4.11 13.09 -16.38
C HIS A 89 4.91 13.29 -17.69
N GLU A 90 5.10 14.56 -18.08
CA GLU A 90 5.95 14.93 -19.23
C GLU A 90 7.43 14.55 -18.99
N PRO A 91 8.22 14.29 -20.04
CA PRO A 91 9.62 13.90 -19.90
C PRO A 91 10.46 14.92 -19.11
N ILE A 92 11.16 14.46 -18.08
CA ILE A 92 12.13 15.25 -17.30
C ILE A 92 13.53 14.69 -17.55
N ARG A 93 14.50 15.58 -17.83
CA ARG A 93 15.91 15.19 -17.96
C ARG A 93 16.66 15.44 -16.66
N LEU A 94 17.23 14.38 -16.09
CA LEU A 94 18.08 14.44 -14.90
C LEU A 94 19.37 13.67 -15.18
N GLU A 95 20.53 14.30 -14.98
CA GLU A 95 21.86 13.65 -15.15
C GLU A 95 22.01 12.86 -16.47
N GLY A 96 21.44 13.38 -17.57
CA GLY A 96 21.49 12.74 -18.89
C GLY A 96 20.50 11.58 -19.10
N MET A 97 19.67 11.26 -18.10
CA MET A 97 18.62 10.26 -18.18
C MET A 97 17.23 10.91 -18.32
N THR A 98 16.34 10.26 -19.06
CA THR A 98 14.95 10.71 -19.23
C THR A 98 14.03 9.95 -18.28
N HIS A 99 13.38 10.68 -17.40
CA HIS A 99 12.28 10.22 -16.55
C HIS A 99 10.97 10.56 -17.23
N ILE A 100 10.04 9.61 -17.29
CA ILE A 100 8.75 9.77 -17.94
C ILE A 100 7.72 8.90 -17.19
N GLY A 101 6.46 9.33 -17.19
CA GLY A 101 5.36 8.48 -16.76
C GLY A 101 5.31 7.16 -17.54
N ILE A 102 4.75 6.11 -16.94
CA ILE A 102 4.70 4.79 -17.56
C ILE A 102 3.63 4.69 -18.66
N ALA A 103 2.47 5.35 -18.46
CA ALA A 103 1.32 5.35 -19.38
C ALA A 103 0.84 6.78 -19.73
N PRO A 104 1.71 7.67 -20.25
CA PRO A 104 1.41 9.08 -20.52
C PRO A 104 0.28 9.31 -21.54
N ALA A 105 -0.02 8.34 -22.40
CA ALA A 105 -1.07 8.45 -23.42
C ALA A 105 -2.43 7.87 -23.00
N ALA A 106 -2.56 7.37 -21.76
CA ALA A 106 -3.81 6.79 -21.25
C ALA A 106 -4.90 7.85 -20.96
N THR A 107 -6.13 7.35 -20.77
CA THR A 107 -7.27 8.12 -20.26
C THR A 107 -7.43 7.82 -18.77
N PHE A 108 -7.61 8.87 -17.96
CA PHE A 108 -7.68 8.80 -16.50
C PHE A 108 -9.01 9.31 -15.98
N ILE A 109 -9.66 8.52 -15.13
CA ILE A 109 -10.87 8.93 -14.40
C ILE A 109 -10.57 8.82 -12.92
N VAL A 110 -10.36 9.96 -12.25
CA VAL A 110 -10.19 9.96 -10.79
C VAL A 110 -11.57 9.96 -10.14
N LEU A 111 -11.85 8.94 -9.33
CA LEU A 111 -13.13 8.76 -8.64
C LEU A 111 -13.00 9.14 -7.16
N ASP A 112 -13.50 10.33 -6.82
CA ASP A 112 -13.66 10.78 -5.43
C ASP A 112 -15.02 10.36 -4.90
N HIS A 113 -15.03 9.35 -4.04
CA HIS A 113 -16.24 8.83 -3.39
C HIS A 113 -16.34 9.20 -1.90
N GLY A 114 -15.45 10.09 -1.42
CA GLY A 114 -15.34 10.39 0.01
C GLY A 114 -14.96 9.16 0.84
N ALA A 115 -13.82 8.54 0.51
CA ALA A 115 -13.28 7.40 1.23
C ALA A 115 -13.15 7.66 2.74
N PHE A 116 -13.17 6.60 3.55
CA PHE A 116 -13.02 6.66 5.01
C PHE A 116 -14.15 7.41 5.75
N THR A 117 -15.29 7.64 5.10
CA THR A 117 -16.46 8.26 5.73
C THR A 117 -17.69 7.34 5.63
N ALA A 118 -18.66 7.51 6.52
CA ALA A 118 -19.86 6.67 6.52
C ALA A 118 -20.54 6.63 5.13
N GLY A 119 -20.93 5.44 4.68
CA GLY A 119 -21.54 5.22 3.36
C GLY A 119 -20.56 5.23 2.18
N GLU A 120 -19.24 5.23 2.42
CA GLU A 120 -18.24 5.29 1.34
C GLU A 120 -18.32 4.12 0.35
N GLY A 121 -18.65 2.91 0.82
CA GLY A 121 -18.85 1.75 -0.06
C GLY A 121 -20.03 1.90 -1.02
N GLU A 122 -21.14 2.50 -0.57
CA GLU A 122 -22.30 2.78 -1.41
C GLU A 122 -21.96 3.83 -2.48
N ARG A 123 -21.24 4.89 -2.08
CA ARG A 123 -20.76 5.92 -3.00
C ARG A 123 -19.76 5.36 -4.00
N LEU A 124 -18.83 4.51 -3.56
CA LEU A 124 -17.88 3.84 -4.44
C LEU A 124 -18.62 3.01 -5.49
N LYS A 125 -19.56 2.17 -5.06
CA LYS A 125 -20.38 1.37 -5.97
C LYS A 125 -21.11 2.26 -6.97
N LYS A 126 -21.77 3.32 -6.49
CA LYS A 126 -22.50 4.27 -7.33
C LYS A 126 -21.60 4.95 -8.37
N GLY A 127 -20.39 5.33 -7.98
CA GLY A 127 -19.41 5.96 -8.87
C GLY A 127 -18.90 5.00 -9.93
N ILE A 128 -18.57 3.76 -9.55
CA ILE A 128 -18.12 2.73 -10.48
C ILE A 128 -19.22 2.37 -11.46
N ASP A 129 -20.44 2.09 -10.99
CA ASP A 129 -21.57 1.80 -11.88
C ASP A 129 -21.80 2.96 -12.88
N TRP A 130 -21.76 4.21 -12.40
CA TRP A 130 -21.90 5.38 -13.27
C TRP A 130 -20.78 5.45 -14.33
N ILE A 131 -19.52 5.20 -13.95
CA ILE A 131 -18.38 5.17 -14.88
C ILE A 131 -18.55 4.06 -15.92
N LEU A 132 -19.00 2.87 -15.52
CA LEU A 132 -19.21 1.75 -16.44
C LEU A 132 -20.37 2.02 -17.42
N GLU A 133 -21.42 2.70 -16.96
CA GLU A 133 -22.57 3.08 -17.79
C GLU A 133 -22.26 4.20 -18.79
N HIS A 134 -21.41 5.16 -18.43
CA HIS A 134 -21.18 6.39 -19.22
C HIS A 134 -19.79 6.44 -19.88
N GLY A 135 -18.88 5.55 -19.49
CA GLY A 135 -17.46 5.59 -19.85
C GLY A 135 -17.05 4.66 -20.98
N ILE A 136 -17.98 4.26 -21.86
CA ILE A 136 -17.67 3.36 -22.98
C ILE A 136 -16.53 3.91 -23.86
N ASP A 137 -16.55 5.22 -24.12
CA ASP A 137 -15.52 5.92 -24.90
C ASP A 137 -14.18 6.05 -24.17
N TRP A 138 -14.16 5.82 -22.86
CA TRP A 138 -12.93 5.85 -22.06
C TRP A 138 -12.19 4.51 -22.09
N ASN A 139 -12.81 3.46 -22.63
CA ASN A 139 -12.26 2.10 -22.70
C ASN A 139 -11.61 1.66 -21.38
N ILE A 140 -12.37 1.70 -20.29
CA ILE A 140 -11.87 1.36 -18.95
C ILE A 140 -11.42 -0.11 -18.93
N LYS A 141 -10.12 -0.33 -18.70
CA LYS A 141 -9.53 -1.66 -18.55
C LYS A 141 -8.94 -1.88 -17.16
N ILE A 142 -8.64 -0.80 -16.44
CA ILE A 142 -7.93 -0.84 -15.16
C ILE A 142 -8.67 0.00 -14.13
N ILE A 143 -8.78 -0.52 -12.90
CA ILE A 143 -9.08 0.24 -11.71
C ILE A 143 -7.86 0.19 -10.79
N LEU A 144 -7.27 1.34 -10.50
CA LEU A 144 -6.24 1.52 -9.48
C LEU A 144 -6.89 1.86 -8.14
N SER A 145 -6.81 0.92 -7.20
CA SER A 145 -7.28 1.07 -5.82
C SER A 145 -6.08 1.31 -4.90
N THR A 146 -5.88 2.56 -4.47
CA THR A 146 -4.78 2.91 -3.57
C THR A 146 -5.06 2.56 -2.11
N GLY A 147 -6.31 2.22 -1.79
CA GLY A 147 -6.75 1.59 -0.56
C GLY A 147 -8.05 0.82 -0.79
N TRP A 148 -8.26 -0.26 -0.03
CA TRP A 148 -9.38 -1.19 -0.26
C TRP A 148 -10.07 -1.66 1.03
N GLN A 149 -9.68 -1.16 2.19
CA GLN A 149 -10.17 -1.60 3.51
C GLN A 149 -10.59 -0.43 4.43
N ALA A 150 -11.07 0.66 3.83
CA ALA A 150 -11.17 1.97 4.47
C ALA A 150 -11.94 2.03 5.81
N LEU A 151 -12.95 1.18 6.02
CA LEU A 151 -13.72 1.13 7.27
C LEU A 151 -13.63 -0.22 8.01
N ASP A 152 -12.78 -1.14 7.53
CA ASP A 152 -12.59 -2.43 8.17
C ASP A 152 -11.72 -2.29 9.42
N ASN A 153 -11.96 -3.16 10.42
CA ASN A 153 -10.97 -3.32 11.49
C ASN A 153 -9.75 -4.02 10.91
N GLU A 154 -8.60 -3.34 10.93
CA GLU A 154 -7.41 -3.77 10.21
C GLU A 154 -6.72 -5.02 10.79
N VAL A 155 -7.08 -5.43 12.02
CA VAL A 155 -6.49 -6.60 12.70
C VAL A 155 -7.40 -7.81 12.69
N HIS A 156 -8.71 -7.58 12.80
CA HIS A 156 -9.70 -8.64 12.74
C HIS A 156 -9.68 -9.31 11.37
N LEU A 157 -9.47 -10.62 11.34
CA LEU A 157 -9.46 -11.36 10.09
C LEU A 157 -10.90 -11.66 9.66
N GLN A 158 -11.20 -11.41 8.39
CA GLN A 158 -12.49 -11.73 7.78
C GLN A 158 -12.29 -12.09 6.31
N ASN A 159 -13.21 -12.89 5.76
CA ASN A 159 -13.25 -13.15 4.34
C ASN A 159 -13.40 -11.84 3.55
N THR A 160 -12.66 -11.69 2.45
CA THR A 160 -12.60 -10.40 1.75
C THR A 160 -13.92 -10.03 1.11
N ARG A 161 -14.78 -11.02 0.82
CA ARG A 161 -16.13 -10.77 0.29
C ARG A 161 -16.99 -9.91 1.21
N GLU A 162 -16.65 -9.82 2.51
CA GLU A 162 -17.41 -9.01 3.47
C GLU A 162 -17.10 -7.52 3.38
N ASN A 163 -15.93 -7.17 2.82
CA ASN A 163 -15.44 -5.81 2.67
C ASN A 163 -16.30 -4.98 1.69
N SER A 164 -16.58 -3.74 2.07
CA SER A 164 -17.43 -2.80 1.32
C SER A 164 -16.86 -2.44 -0.06
N THR A 165 -15.55 -2.24 -0.15
CA THR A 165 -14.84 -1.95 -1.41
C THR A 165 -14.90 -3.15 -2.34
N VAL A 166 -14.71 -4.36 -1.80
CA VAL A 166 -14.81 -5.59 -2.59
C VAL A 166 -16.21 -5.76 -3.20
N LYS A 167 -17.25 -5.54 -2.40
CA LYS A 167 -18.64 -5.54 -2.86
C LYS A 167 -18.91 -4.44 -3.90
N ALA A 168 -18.32 -3.26 -3.72
CA ALA A 168 -18.51 -2.12 -4.62
C ALA A 168 -17.85 -2.29 -6.00
N LEU A 169 -16.75 -3.04 -6.08
CA LEU A 169 -16.01 -3.29 -7.32
C LEU A 169 -16.40 -4.60 -8.03
N ASP A 170 -17.29 -5.40 -7.45
CA ASP A 170 -17.71 -6.70 -7.99
C ASP A 170 -18.23 -6.60 -9.43
N SER A 171 -19.03 -5.58 -9.74
CA SER A 171 -19.54 -5.36 -11.11
C SER A 171 -18.42 -5.12 -12.13
N ALA A 172 -17.38 -4.37 -11.76
CA ALA A 172 -16.23 -4.11 -12.61
C ALA A 172 -15.39 -5.38 -12.82
N VAL A 173 -15.15 -6.16 -11.77
CA VAL A 173 -14.43 -7.44 -11.84
C VAL A 173 -15.18 -8.42 -12.76
N GLN A 174 -16.50 -8.53 -12.62
CA GLN A 174 -17.33 -9.40 -13.47
C GLN A 174 -17.30 -8.98 -14.95
N GLN A 175 -17.10 -7.70 -15.26
CA GLN A 175 -16.90 -7.19 -16.62
C GLN A 175 -15.47 -7.41 -17.13
N GLY A 176 -14.59 -8.06 -16.36
CA GLY A 176 -13.23 -8.36 -16.75
C GLY A 176 -12.28 -7.17 -16.64
N ILE A 177 -12.61 -6.14 -15.86
CA ILE A 177 -11.71 -5.01 -15.59
C ILE A 177 -10.63 -5.45 -14.59
N LEU A 178 -9.36 -5.15 -14.89
CA LEU A 178 -8.25 -5.47 -14.00
C LEU A 178 -8.22 -4.49 -12.82
N VAL A 179 -8.55 -4.97 -11.63
CA VAL A 179 -8.35 -4.19 -10.40
C VAL A 179 -6.93 -4.42 -9.91
N ILE A 180 -6.16 -3.33 -9.81
CA ILE A 180 -4.80 -3.32 -9.27
C ILE A 180 -4.86 -2.55 -7.96
N CYS A 181 -4.39 -3.15 -6.88
CA CYS A 181 -4.51 -2.56 -5.55
C CYS A 181 -3.17 -2.47 -4.83
N SER A 182 -3.04 -1.46 -3.96
CA SER A 182 -1.94 -1.38 -3.03
C SER A 182 -2.09 -2.48 -1.97
N ASN A 183 -0.99 -3.19 -1.66
CA ASN A 183 -1.03 -4.28 -0.70
C ASN A 183 -1.11 -3.80 0.77
N GLY A 184 -0.51 -2.64 1.06
CA GLY A 184 -0.51 -2.01 2.38
C GLY A 184 0.88 -1.58 2.81
N ASN A 185 0.96 -0.62 3.72
CA ASN A 185 2.24 -0.02 4.10
C ASN A 185 2.79 -0.51 5.46
N THR A 186 2.07 -1.38 6.17
CA THR A 186 2.35 -1.75 7.56
C THR A 186 2.04 -3.21 7.81
N ARG A 187 2.82 -3.88 8.66
CA ARG A 187 2.56 -5.25 9.12
C ARG A 187 1.60 -5.34 10.30
N LEU A 188 1.21 -4.20 10.88
CA LEU A 188 0.17 -4.15 11.93
C LEU A 188 -1.14 -4.82 11.49
N ASN A 189 -1.42 -4.79 10.20
CA ASN A 189 -2.69 -5.19 9.64
C ASN A 189 -2.66 -6.69 9.28
N ASN A 190 -3.79 -7.37 9.48
CA ASN A 190 -4.03 -8.74 9.05
C ASN A 190 -4.84 -8.82 7.76
N VAL A 191 -5.51 -7.72 7.40
CA VAL A 191 -6.36 -7.65 6.22
C VAL A 191 -5.47 -7.51 4.98
N MET A 192 -5.66 -8.40 4.00
CA MET A 192 -4.86 -8.51 2.77
C MET A 192 -5.79 -8.66 1.54
N PRO A 193 -5.43 -8.12 0.35
CA PRO A 193 -6.36 -7.99 -0.77
C PRO A 193 -7.05 -9.30 -1.24
N PRO A 194 -8.21 -9.19 -1.93
CA PRO A 194 -8.90 -10.35 -2.51
C PRO A 194 -8.16 -10.95 -3.73
N ILE A 195 -8.40 -12.22 -4.05
CA ILE A 195 -7.77 -12.93 -5.20
C ILE A 195 -8.22 -12.44 -6.55
N GLN A 196 -9.32 -11.70 -6.62
CA GLN A 196 -9.81 -11.08 -7.83
C GLN A 196 -8.94 -9.88 -8.25
N TYR A 197 -8.14 -9.32 -7.34
CA TYR A 197 -7.29 -8.16 -7.61
C TYR A 197 -5.85 -8.61 -7.91
N LEU A 198 -5.09 -7.73 -8.55
CA LEU A 198 -3.63 -7.82 -8.59
C LEU A 198 -3.08 -6.95 -7.45
N ALA A 199 -2.64 -7.58 -6.36
CA ALA A 199 -2.08 -6.91 -5.20
C ALA A 199 -0.60 -6.60 -5.39
N VAL A 200 -0.24 -5.33 -5.19
CA VAL A 200 1.12 -4.84 -5.43
C VAL A 200 1.78 -4.44 -4.12
N GLY A 201 2.83 -5.17 -3.77
CA GLY A 201 3.72 -4.85 -2.66
C GLY A 201 4.97 -4.11 -3.10
N GLY A 202 5.87 -3.87 -2.15
CA GLY A 202 7.07 -3.08 -2.33
C GLY A 202 8.40 -3.80 -2.07
N TYR A 203 9.45 -3.37 -2.76
CA TYR A 203 10.83 -3.66 -2.40
C TYR A 203 11.68 -2.40 -2.30
N VAL A 204 12.87 -2.52 -1.68
CA VAL A 204 13.86 -1.45 -1.58
C VAL A 204 14.90 -1.64 -2.67
N ASP A 205 14.99 -0.68 -3.59
CA ASP A 205 15.96 -0.69 -4.69
C ASP A 205 16.97 0.45 -4.63
N ARG A 206 16.84 1.34 -3.62
CA ARG A 206 17.68 2.52 -3.44
C ARG A 206 17.74 3.42 -4.68
N GLY A 207 16.65 3.42 -5.46
CA GLY A 207 16.57 4.17 -6.71
C GLY A 207 17.41 3.58 -7.84
N LYS A 208 17.84 2.31 -7.78
CA LYS A 208 18.68 1.68 -8.81
C LYS A 208 17.95 0.60 -9.58
N ALA A 209 18.15 0.55 -10.90
CA ALA A 209 17.59 -0.49 -11.75
C ALA A 209 18.34 -1.83 -11.65
N ASP A 210 19.58 -1.81 -11.13
CA ASP A 210 20.37 -3.00 -10.89
C ASP A 210 19.68 -3.94 -9.90
N ARG A 211 19.24 -5.10 -10.39
CA ARG A 211 18.50 -6.11 -9.62
C ARG A 211 19.31 -6.69 -8.46
N SER A 212 20.64 -6.63 -8.53
CA SER A 212 21.53 -7.21 -7.51
C SER A 212 21.57 -6.38 -6.22
N SER A 213 21.20 -5.10 -6.27
CA SER A 213 21.17 -4.21 -5.10
C SER A 213 19.80 -4.14 -4.41
N HIS A 214 18.80 -4.82 -4.95
CA HIS A 214 17.43 -4.82 -4.42
C HIS A 214 17.37 -5.70 -3.18
N VAL A 215 16.69 -5.23 -2.14
CA VAL A 215 16.48 -5.97 -0.89
C VAL A 215 15.00 -5.94 -0.49
N SER A 216 14.61 -6.90 0.35
CA SER A 216 13.26 -6.96 0.93
C SER A 216 12.95 -5.67 1.69
N PHE A 217 11.70 -5.20 1.59
CA PHE A 217 11.23 -4.10 2.44
C PHE A 217 10.86 -4.67 3.83
N PRO A 218 11.48 -4.20 4.93
CA PRO A 218 11.31 -4.82 6.26
C PRO A 218 9.83 -4.95 6.70
N ASP A 219 9.05 -3.90 6.49
CA ASP A 219 7.64 -3.79 6.91
C ASP A 219 6.63 -4.09 5.80
N GLU A 220 7.04 -4.80 4.75
CA GLU A 220 6.09 -5.20 3.72
C GLU A 220 5.09 -6.21 4.31
N PRO A 221 3.78 -5.91 4.30
CA PRO A 221 2.77 -6.88 4.69
C PRO A 221 2.77 -8.05 3.69
N TYR A 222 2.82 -9.29 4.17
CA TYR A 222 2.64 -10.45 3.32
C TYR A 222 2.08 -11.61 4.14
N GLY A 223 1.47 -12.58 3.45
CA GLY A 223 0.85 -13.75 4.07
C GLY A 223 -0.51 -14.07 3.46
N ARG A 224 -1.24 -14.99 4.09
CA ARG A 224 -2.57 -15.38 3.63
C ARG A 224 -3.63 -14.38 4.10
N ASN A 225 -4.55 -14.02 3.20
CA ASN A 225 -5.74 -13.24 3.52
C ASN A 225 -6.80 -14.11 4.24
N GLY A 226 -7.93 -13.52 4.61
CA GLY A 226 -9.03 -14.25 5.27
C GLY A 226 -9.70 -15.35 4.44
N ASP A 227 -9.44 -15.40 3.13
CA ASP A 227 -9.90 -16.49 2.25
C ASP A 227 -8.82 -17.57 2.04
N GLY A 228 -7.64 -17.41 2.64
CA GLY A 228 -6.52 -18.36 2.54
C GLY A 228 -5.53 -18.09 1.41
N HIS A 229 -5.63 -16.97 0.70
CA HIS A 229 -4.76 -16.66 -0.45
C HIS A 229 -3.56 -15.81 -0.06
N PHE A 230 -2.37 -16.18 -0.53
CA PHE A 230 -1.16 -15.38 -0.33
C PHE A 230 -1.22 -14.03 -1.05
N ARG A 231 -0.71 -12.99 -0.38
CA ARG A 231 -0.54 -11.63 -0.86
C ARG A 231 0.83 -11.08 -0.42
N PRO A 232 1.41 -10.11 -1.15
CA PRO A 232 0.98 -9.57 -2.45
C PRO A 232 1.15 -10.58 -3.60
N ASP A 233 0.65 -10.25 -4.79
CA ASP A 233 0.85 -11.04 -6.00
C ASP A 233 2.18 -10.70 -6.69
N ILE A 234 2.61 -9.44 -6.62
CA ILE A 234 3.82 -8.94 -7.28
C ILE A 234 4.43 -7.79 -6.48
N LEU A 235 5.74 -7.58 -6.62
CA LEU A 235 6.47 -6.49 -5.99
C LEU A 235 6.96 -5.48 -7.03
N ALA A 236 6.89 -4.19 -6.68
CA ALA A 236 7.42 -3.08 -7.48
C ALA A 236 8.27 -2.12 -6.61
N PRO A 237 9.07 -1.22 -7.22
CA PRO A 237 9.79 -0.20 -6.47
C PRO A 237 8.85 0.60 -5.56
N ARG A 238 9.20 0.73 -4.27
CA ARG A 238 8.32 1.36 -3.26
C ARG A 238 8.72 2.78 -2.88
N LEU A 239 9.99 3.14 -3.01
CA LEU A 239 10.53 4.42 -2.54
C LEU A 239 11.22 5.15 -3.68
N HIS A 240 11.42 6.46 -3.50
CA HIS A 240 12.16 7.32 -4.43
C HIS A 240 11.58 7.27 -5.85
N LEU A 241 10.26 7.22 -5.98
CA LEU A 241 9.58 7.20 -7.27
C LEU A 241 9.58 8.63 -7.82
N THR A 242 10.44 8.89 -8.80
CA THR A 242 10.64 10.24 -9.33
C THR A 242 9.37 10.75 -10.02
N ILE A 243 8.89 11.90 -9.58
CA ILE A 243 7.79 12.67 -10.20
C ILE A 243 8.23 14.14 -10.33
N PRO A 244 7.61 14.95 -11.22
CA PRO A 244 7.88 16.38 -11.24
C PRO A 244 7.58 17.02 -9.88
N SER A 245 8.33 18.07 -9.55
CA SER A 245 8.06 18.84 -8.32
C SER A 245 6.68 19.48 -8.40
N TYR A 246 5.81 19.12 -7.46
CA TYR A 246 4.40 19.56 -7.44
C TYR A 246 4.08 20.48 -6.25
N LYS A 247 5.06 20.72 -5.36
CA LYS A 247 4.90 21.60 -4.21
C LYS A 247 5.52 22.97 -4.50
N MET A 248 4.80 24.03 -4.17
CA MET A 248 5.29 25.41 -4.32
C MET A 248 6.55 25.69 -3.49
N GLU A 249 6.69 25.05 -2.34
CA GLU A 249 7.85 25.21 -1.44
C GLU A 249 9.11 24.49 -1.96
N GLU A 250 8.95 23.57 -2.93
CA GLU A 250 10.04 22.81 -3.54
C GLU A 250 10.47 23.39 -4.90
N ARG A 251 10.25 24.69 -5.15
CA ARG A 251 10.58 25.36 -6.44
C ARG A 251 12.04 25.24 -6.86
N ASP A 252 12.96 25.10 -5.90
CA ASP A 252 14.38 24.92 -6.18
C ASP A 252 14.73 23.47 -6.58
N ARG A 253 13.79 22.53 -6.40
CA ARG A 253 13.94 21.14 -6.83
C ARG A 253 13.19 20.91 -8.15
N SER A 254 13.85 20.22 -9.08
CA SER A 254 13.22 19.81 -10.34
C SER A 254 12.24 18.64 -10.16
N VAL A 255 12.36 17.88 -9.08
CA VAL A 255 11.57 16.65 -8.82
C VAL A 255 11.20 16.49 -7.36
N SER A 256 10.07 15.81 -7.14
CA SER A 256 9.67 15.23 -5.85
C SER A 256 9.71 13.70 -5.92
N TYR A 257 9.54 13.03 -4.78
CA TYR A 257 9.52 11.58 -4.70
C TYR A 257 8.21 11.06 -4.13
N TYR A 258 7.55 10.19 -4.89
CA TYR A 258 6.42 9.41 -4.40
C TYR A 258 6.92 8.11 -3.75
N GLY A 259 6.12 7.55 -2.83
CA GLY A 259 6.47 6.32 -2.12
C GLY A 259 5.28 5.62 -1.51
N GLY A 260 5.52 4.41 -1.02
CA GLY A 260 4.49 3.51 -0.49
C GLY A 260 3.93 2.56 -1.54
N THR A 261 3.13 1.59 -1.10
CA THR A 261 2.49 0.61 -1.99
C THR A 261 1.50 1.26 -2.96
N SER A 262 0.96 2.44 -2.65
CA SER A 262 0.14 3.22 -3.58
C SER A 262 0.93 3.62 -4.83
N GLY A 263 2.16 4.10 -4.66
CA GLY A 263 3.05 4.41 -5.78
C GLY A 263 3.47 3.16 -6.54
N ALA A 264 3.83 2.09 -5.83
CA ALA A 264 4.13 0.80 -6.45
C ALA A 264 2.96 0.28 -7.32
N ALA A 265 1.73 0.33 -6.80
CA ALA A 265 0.51 -0.05 -7.52
C ALA A 265 0.25 0.85 -8.73
N ALA A 266 0.45 2.16 -8.61
CA ALA A 266 0.35 3.09 -9.73
C ALA A 266 1.33 2.74 -10.85
N LEU A 267 2.57 2.38 -10.52
CA LEU A 267 3.53 1.92 -11.53
C LEU A 267 3.08 0.65 -12.24
N VAL A 268 2.58 -0.35 -11.51
CA VAL A 268 2.05 -1.59 -12.11
C VAL A 268 0.81 -1.32 -12.95
N ALA A 269 -0.07 -0.39 -12.55
CA ALA A 269 -1.18 0.07 -13.38
C ALA A 269 -0.71 0.73 -14.68
N GLY A 270 0.36 1.53 -14.61
CA GLY A 270 1.01 2.06 -15.79
C GLY A 270 1.57 0.97 -16.71
N VAL A 271 2.23 -0.04 -16.15
CA VAL A 271 2.72 -1.21 -16.92
C VAL A 271 1.55 -1.96 -17.57
N ALA A 272 0.49 -2.22 -16.82
CA ALA A 272 -0.68 -2.91 -17.37
C ALA A 272 -1.31 -2.12 -18.51
N SER A 273 -1.40 -0.79 -18.39
CA SER A 273 -1.90 0.09 -19.45
C SER A 273 -1.00 0.09 -20.67
N HIS A 274 0.33 0.17 -20.48
CA HIS A 274 1.31 0.01 -21.55
C HIS A 274 1.12 -1.32 -22.30
N LEU A 275 0.97 -2.43 -21.58
CA LEU A 275 0.80 -3.75 -22.17
C LEU A 275 -0.55 -3.91 -22.87
N PHE A 276 -1.65 -3.40 -22.32
CA PHE A 276 -2.94 -3.39 -23.02
C PHE A 276 -2.90 -2.57 -24.32
N SER A 277 -2.16 -1.45 -24.35
CA SER A 277 -2.01 -0.67 -25.58
C SER A 277 -1.20 -1.39 -26.67
N GLN A 278 -0.27 -2.29 -26.29
CA GLN A 278 0.51 -3.09 -27.23
C GLN A 278 -0.16 -4.42 -27.61
N PHE A 279 -0.94 -5.00 -26.71
CA PHE A 279 -1.63 -6.28 -26.88
C PHE A 279 -3.12 -6.13 -26.54
N PRO A 280 -3.93 -5.49 -27.41
CA PRO A 280 -5.32 -5.13 -27.10
C PRO A 280 -6.26 -6.31 -26.83
N GLU A 281 -5.90 -7.49 -27.31
CA GLU A 281 -6.66 -8.74 -27.15
C GLU A 281 -6.42 -9.44 -25.79
N LEU A 282 -5.53 -8.91 -24.94
CA LEU A 282 -5.30 -9.51 -23.62
C LEU A 282 -6.53 -9.34 -22.72
N SER A 283 -6.89 -10.43 -22.06
CA SER A 283 -7.77 -10.35 -20.89
C SER A 283 -6.98 -9.95 -19.65
N SER A 284 -7.68 -9.38 -18.67
CA SER A 284 -7.11 -9.01 -17.37
C SER A 284 -6.45 -10.20 -16.65
N ASP A 285 -7.04 -11.39 -16.77
CA ASP A 285 -6.47 -12.63 -16.19
C ASP A 285 -5.19 -13.08 -16.89
N MET A 286 -5.12 -12.94 -18.22
CA MET A 286 -3.91 -13.28 -18.98
C MET A 286 -2.78 -12.32 -18.61
N LEU A 287 -3.06 -11.01 -18.55
CA LEU A 287 -2.08 -10.00 -18.19
C LEU A 287 -1.58 -10.17 -16.75
N ARG A 288 -2.49 -10.36 -15.79
CA ARG A 288 -2.14 -10.60 -14.39
C ARG A 288 -1.18 -11.79 -14.24
N ARG A 289 -1.49 -12.92 -14.88
CA ARG A 289 -0.63 -14.11 -14.84
C ARG A 289 0.72 -13.87 -15.50
N ALA A 290 0.74 -13.24 -16.68
CA ALA A 290 1.99 -12.94 -17.37
C ALA A 290 2.92 -12.06 -16.51
N LEU A 291 2.37 -11.06 -15.79
CA LEU A 291 3.14 -10.21 -14.89
C LEU A 291 3.73 -10.98 -13.70
N VAL A 292 2.95 -11.88 -13.09
CA VAL A 292 3.38 -12.66 -11.92
C VAL A 292 4.36 -13.75 -12.34
N GLU A 293 4.01 -14.60 -13.31
CA GLU A 293 4.82 -15.77 -13.72
C GLU A 293 6.16 -15.39 -14.36
N HIS A 294 6.28 -14.19 -14.94
CA HIS A 294 7.50 -13.70 -15.58
C HIS A 294 8.21 -12.58 -14.82
N GLY A 295 7.81 -12.34 -13.58
CA GLY A 295 8.59 -11.53 -12.64
C GLY A 295 9.88 -12.23 -12.20
N ASP A 296 10.84 -11.46 -11.70
CA ASP A 296 12.10 -11.99 -11.17
C ASP A 296 11.90 -12.47 -9.73
N THR A 297 12.28 -13.71 -9.43
CA THR A 297 12.26 -14.25 -8.06
C THR A 297 13.16 -13.44 -7.12
N PHE A 298 12.81 -13.46 -5.84
CA PHE A 298 13.55 -12.79 -4.77
C PHE A 298 14.12 -13.86 -3.81
N GLU A 299 15.28 -14.42 -4.15
CA GLU A 299 15.82 -15.66 -3.53
C GLU A 299 15.98 -15.62 -2.00
N SER A 300 16.15 -14.43 -1.42
CA SER A 300 16.37 -14.25 0.02
C SER A 300 15.17 -13.62 0.75
N TYR A 301 13.95 -13.82 0.23
CA TYR A 301 12.76 -13.20 0.78
C TYR A 301 11.67 -14.24 1.11
N ASP A 302 11.19 -14.22 2.36
CA ASP A 302 10.07 -15.07 2.81
C ASP A 302 8.76 -14.75 2.07
N ASN A 303 8.64 -13.56 1.51
CA ASN A 303 7.53 -13.18 0.64
C ASN A 303 7.74 -13.79 -0.76
N PRO A 304 6.86 -14.71 -1.20
CA PRO A 304 7.04 -15.42 -2.48
C PRO A 304 6.75 -14.56 -3.71
N ALA A 305 6.21 -13.34 -3.52
CA ALA A 305 5.85 -12.46 -4.62
C ALA A 305 7.09 -12.08 -5.47
N PRO A 306 7.03 -12.27 -6.80
CA PRO A 306 8.14 -11.91 -7.67
C PRO A 306 8.23 -10.40 -7.87
N ARG A 307 9.42 -9.89 -8.19
CA ARG A 307 9.63 -8.52 -8.62
C ARG A 307 9.20 -8.35 -10.06
N ILE A 308 8.49 -7.27 -10.36
CA ILE A 308 8.07 -6.99 -11.73
C ILE A 308 9.26 -6.90 -12.71
N ASN A 309 9.12 -7.57 -13.86
CA ASN A 309 10.06 -7.50 -14.98
C ASN A 309 9.29 -7.40 -16.31
N VAL A 310 9.20 -6.16 -16.81
CA VAL A 310 8.39 -5.86 -18.00
C VAL A 310 8.99 -6.48 -19.27
N ALA A 311 10.32 -6.50 -19.42
CA ALA A 311 10.99 -7.10 -20.58
C ALA A 311 10.73 -8.61 -20.68
N ASN A 312 10.74 -9.33 -19.56
CA ASN A 312 10.39 -10.75 -19.52
C ASN A 312 8.93 -10.96 -19.94
N THR A 313 8.02 -10.16 -19.39
CA THR A 313 6.58 -10.21 -19.71
C THR A 313 6.32 -9.97 -21.20
N ILE A 314 6.90 -8.91 -21.79
CA ILE A 314 6.76 -8.60 -23.22
C ILE A 314 7.32 -9.74 -24.09
N ARG A 315 8.45 -10.33 -23.69
CA ARG A 315 9.05 -11.45 -24.43
C ARG A 315 8.10 -12.65 -24.47
N TYR A 316 7.50 -12.99 -23.34
CA TYR A 316 6.51 -14.05 -23.24
C TYR A 316 5.27 -13.75 -24.10
N LEU A 317 4.70 -12.55 -23.98
CA LEU A 317 3.50 -12.16 -24.75
C LEU A 317 3.72 -12.14 -26.27
N LYS A 318 4.98 -12.03 -26.73
CA LYS A 318 5.36 -12.14 -28.15
C LYS A 318 5.52 -13.59 -28.63
N THR A 319 5.66 -14.56 -27.74
CA THR A 319 5.74 -15.98 -28.11
C THR A 319 4.34 -16.55 -28.37
N ALA A 320 4.21 -17.41 -29.37
CA ALA A 320 2.93 -17.92 -29.88
C ALA A 320 2.17 -18.88 -28.93
N ASP A 321 2.79 -19.24 -27.81
CA ASP A 321 2.15 -20.03 -26.76
C ASP A 321 1.28 -19.10 -25.91
N GLY A 322 0.05 -18.90 -26.37
CA GLY A 322 -0.97 -18.18 -25.61
C GLY A 322 -1.12 -18.79 -24.21
N PRO A 323 -1.33 -17.97 -23.16
CA PRO A 323 -1.40 -18.44 -21.79
C PRO A 323 -2.52 -19.47 -21.60
N MET A 324 -2.17 -20.66 -21.11
CA MET A 324 -3.13 -21.71 -20.77
C MET A 324 -4.06 -21.22 -19.65
N TYR A 325 -5.37 -21.18 -19.89
CA TYR A 325 -6.35 -20.80 -18.87
C TYR A 325 -6.52 -21.92 -17.83
N ILE A 326 -6.16 -21.66 -16.58
CA ILE A 326 -6.48 -22.53 -15.44
C ILE A 326 -7.40 -21.73 -14.50
N PRO A 327 -8.69 -22.07 -14.38
CA PRO A 327 -9.56 -21.42 -13.43
C PRO A 327 -9.11 -21.78 -12.00
N ASN A 328 -8.71 -20.78 -11.23
CA ASN A 328 -8.50 -20.93 -9.78
C ASN A 328 -9.86 -20.90 -9.08
N THR A 329 -10.53 -22.05 -9.02
CA THR A 329 -11.56 -22.30 -8.00
C THR A 329 -10.87 -22.77 -6.74
N LEU A 330 -10.61 -21.84 -5.82
CA LEU A 330 -10.13 -22.16 -4.49
C LEU A 330 -11.30 -22.10 -3.49
N LEU A 331 -11.29 -23.04 -2.55
CA LEU A 331 -12.26 -23.11 -1.47
C LEU A 331 -12.04 -21.96 -0.50
N ILE A 332 -13.10 -21.20 -0.25
CA ILE A 332 -13.10 -20.16 0.78
C ILE A 332 -13.15 -20.84 2.16
N THR A 333 -12.22 -20.48 3.05
CA THR A 333 -12.24 -20.94 4.44
C THR A 333 -13.49 -20.41 5.14
N SER A 334 -14.26 -21.31 5.78
CA SER A 334 -15.48 -20.97 6.52
C SER A 334 -15.44 -21.63 7.90
N ILE A 335 -15.79 -20.88 8.94
CA ILE A 335 -15.82 -21.35 10.33
C ILE A 335 -17.27 -21.56 10.78
N GLU A 336 -17.66 -22.83 10.97
CA GLU A 336 -18.98 -23.17 11.50
C GLU A 336 -19.06 -23.03 13.03
N ASN A 337 -18.02 -23.49 13.74
CA ASN A 337 -17.92 -23.39 15.19
C ASN A 337 -16.59 -22.75 15.60
N PRO A 338 -16.59 -21.50 16.10
CA PRO A 338 -15.36 -20.81 16.44
C PRO A 338 -14.60 -21.47 17.61
N PHE A 339 -15.29 -22.14 18.54
CA PHE A 339 -14.62 -22.86 19.64
C PHE A 339 -13.85 -24.10 19.16
N MET A 340 -14.23 -24.68 18.02
CA MET A 340 -13.44 -25.72 17.37
C MET A 340 -12.35 -25.11 16.47
N GLY A 341 -12.68 -24.04 15.76
CA GLY A 341 -11.77 -23.39 14.79
C GLY A 341 -10.49 -22.86 15.43
N ILE A 342 -10.53 -22.37 16.68
CA ILE A 342 -9.33 -21.92 17.41
C ILE A 342 -8.28 -23.03 17.64
N HIS A 343 -8.66 -24.30 17.51
CA HIS A 343 -7.76 -25.45 17.63
C HIS A 343 -7.35 -26.03 16.26
N SER A 344 -7.68 -25.37 15.16
CA SER A 344 -7.32 -25.83 13.83
C SER A 344 -5.80 -25.84 13.62
N VAL A 345 -5.33 -26.77 12.79
CA VAL A 345 -3.94 -26.76 12.31
C VAL A 345 -3.69 -25.60 11.35
N ASP A 346 -4.72 -25.12 10.66
CA ASP A 346 -4.63 -23.99 9.74
C ASP A 346 -4.72 -22.66 10.49
N GLU A 347 -3.74 -21.79 10.25
CA GLU A 347 -3.67 -20.50 10.95
C GLU A 347 -4.79 -19.52 10.58
N ILE A 348 -5.31 -19.59 9.35
CA ILE A 348 -6.40 -18.72 8.90
C ILE A 348 -7.68 -19.15 9.59
N GLU A 349 -7.92 -20.46 9.72
CA GLU A 349 -9.04 -20.97 10.49
C GLU A 349 -8.99 -20.52 11.96
N ARG A 350 -7.81 -20.64 12.61
CA ARG A 350 -7.62 -20.16 13.98
C ARG A 350 -7.85 -18.65 14.09
N ALA A 351 -7.30 -17.86 13.18
CA ALA A 351 -7.43 -16.40 13.20
C ALA A 351 -8.87 -15.92 12.94
N LEU A 352 -9.60 -16.55 12.01
CA LEU A 352 -11.03 -16.28 11.79
C LEU A 352 -11.84 -16.63 13.03
N ALA A 353 -11.60 -17.80 13.62
CA ALA A 353 -12.27 -18.25 14.83
C ALA A 353 -12.00 -17.32 16.03
N LEU A 354 -10.74 -16.96 16.26
CA LEU A 354 -10.35 -16.02 17.32
C LEU A 354 -11.02 -14.66 17.11
N THR A 355 -11.06 -14.16 15.86
CA THR A 355 -11.77 -12.92 15.53
C THR A 355 -13.26 -12.99 15.90
N MET A 356 -13.94 -14.12 15.64
CA MET A 356 -15.35 -14.31 16.00
C MET A 356 -15.56 -14.30 17.52
N LEU A 357 -14.68 -14.95 18.28
CA LEU A 357 -14.74 -15.01 19.75
C LEU A 357 -14.46 -13.64 20.38
N VAL A 358 -13.44 -12.92 19.90
CA VAL A 358 -13.12 -11.55 20.32
C VAL A 358 -14.30 -10.61 20.07
N ARG A 359 -14.89 -10.64 18.86
CA ARG A 359 -16.07 -9.80 18.53
C ARG A 359 -17.28 -10.11 19.40
N SER A 360 -17.39 -11.35 19.88
CA SER A 360 -18.47 -11.79 20.77
C SER A 360 -18.17 -11.52 22.25
N ASN A 361 -16.97 -11.01 22.57
CA ASN A 361 -16.54 -10.68 23.93
C ASN A 361 -16.68 -11.85 24.92
N VAL A 362 -16.36 -13.06 24.46
CA VAL A 362 -16.47 -14.30 25.26
C VAL A 362 -15.15 -14.78 25.85
N LEU A 363 -14.02 -14.18 25.44
CA LEU A 363 -12.69 -14.52 25.94
C LEU A 363 -12.31 -13.62 27.10
N SER A 364 -11.76 -14.23 28.14
CA SER A 364 -11.08 -13.55 29.24
C SER A 364 -9.71 -13.01 28.80
N ARG A 365 -9.16 -12.10 29.61
CA ARG A 365 -7.83 -11.56 29.39
C ARG A 365 -6.72 -12.61 29.52
N GLU A 366 -6.91 -13.60 30.39
CA GLU A 366 -5.98 -14.73 30.57
C GLU A 366 -5.97 -15.60 29.30
N GLU A 367 -7.13 -15.97 28.77
CA GLU A 367 -7.23 -16.71 27.50
C GLU A 367 -6.61 -15.93 26.33
N LEU A 368 -6.75 -14.60 26.30
CA LEU A 368 -6.11 -13.78 25.27
C LEU A 368 -4.57 -13.84 25.35
N TRP A 369 -3.99 -13.94 26.54
CA TRP A 369 -2.55 -14.08 26.71
C TRP A 369 -2.04 -15.40 26.14
N ASP A 370 -2.77 -16.51 26.29
CA ASP A 370 -2.40 -17.79 25.67
C ASP A 370 -2.27 -17.67 24.14
N PHE A 371 -3.15 -16.90 23.49
CA PHE A 371 -3.09 -16.66 22.05
C PHE A 371 -1.93 -15.76 21.61
N THR A 372 -1.28 -15.04 22.53
CA THR A 372 -0.04 -14.29 22.22
C THR A 372 1.16 -15.21 22.04
N GLU A 373 1.05 -16.49 22.40
CA GLU A 373 2.10 -17.49 22.17
C GLU A 373 1.84 -18.35 20.92
N ASP A 374 0.76 -18.11 20.16
CA ASP A 374 0.44 -18.88 18.95
C ASP A 374 1.59 -18.78 17.93
N SER A 375 1.89 -19.88 17.24
CA SER A 375 2.85 -19.93 16.14
C SER A 375 2.60 -18.90 15.02
N SER A 376 1.33 -18.54 14.78
CA SER A 376 0.93 -17.65 13.70
C SER A 376 0.94 -16.19 14.16
N PRO A 377 1.67 -15.30 13.47
CA PRO A 377 1.65 -13.88 13.78
C PRO A 377 0.28 -13.24 13.55
N ILE A 378 -0.59 -13.82 12.71
CA ILE A 378 -1.95 -13.31 12.48
C ILE A 378 -2.78 -13.45 13.77
N VAL A 379 -2.72 -14.63 14.39
CA VAL A 379 -3.39 -14.94 15.65
C VAL A 379 -2.83 -14.06 16.78
N ARG A 380 -1.49 -13.98 16.90
CA ARG A 380 -0.84 -13.13 17.91
C ARG A 380 -1.24 -11.67 17.76
N LYS A 381 -1.29 -11.11 16.55
CA LYS A 381 -1.76 -9.73 16.31
C LYS A 381 -3.18 -9.51 16.81
N ILE A 382 -4.11 -10.44 16.53
CA ILE A 382 -5.49 -10.34 17.03
C ILE A 382 -5.49 -10.31 18.56
N ALA A 383 -4.77 -11.25 19.20
CA ALA A 383 -4.68 -11.33 20.65
C ALA A 383 -4.11 -10.04 21.28
N VAL A 384 -2.91 -9.61 20.86
CA VAL A 384 -2.22 -8.44 21.43
C VAL A 384 -3.02 -7.15 21.18
N SER A 385 -3.59 -6.98 19.98
CA SER A 385 -4.44 -5.81 19.70
C SER A 385 -5.70 -5.77 20.59
N THR A 386 -6.24 -6.95 20.94
CA THR A 386 -7.41 -7.08 21.82
C THR A 386 -7.07 -6.82 23.29
N LEU A 387 -5.87 -7.18 23.74
CA LEU A 387 -5.38 -6.88 25.08
C LEU A 387 -5.27 -5.36 25.33
N ARG A 388 -5.05 -4.55 24.29
CA ARG A 388 -4.90 -3.08 24.37
C ARG A 388 -3.73 -2.67 25.28
N GLU A 389 -3.96 -1.77 26.23
CA GLU A 389 -2.97 -1.32 27.21
C GLU A 389 -2.82 -2.30 28.39
N PRO A 390 -1.65 -2.34 29.06
CA PRO A 390 -1.47 -3.09 30.30
C PRO A 390 -2.39 -2.58 31.42
N MET A 391 -3.01 -3.49 32.17
CA MET A 391 -3.91 -3.18 33.30
C MET A 391 -3.18 -2.82 34.59
N ASN A 392 -1.93 -3.26 34.74
CA ASN A 392 -1.12 -3.04 35.93
C ASN A 392 0.38 -3.16 35.60
N GLU A 393 1.23 -2.84 36.57
CA GLU A 393 2.69 -2.82 36.40
C GLU A 393 3.29 -4.21 36.07
N GLN A 394 2.74 -5.28 36.65
CA GLN A 394 3.21 -6.64 36.36
C GLN A 394 2.95 -7.00 34.90
N GLU A 395 1.77 -6.66 34.39
CA GLU A 395 1.44 -6.88 32.99
C GLU A 395 2.24 -5.96 32.06
N ARG A 396 2.53 -4.73 32.49
CA ARG A 396 3.39 -3.80 31.75
C ARG A 396 4.80 -4.36 31.57
N GLN A 397 5.36 -4.99 32.60
CA GLN A 397 6.63 -5.71 32.51
C GLN A 397 6.55 -6.86 31.51
N PHE A 398 5.46 -7.62 31.51
CA PHE A 398 5.27 -8.72 30.57
C PHE A 398 5.17 -8.23 29.12
N TYR A 399 4.46 -7.13 28.85
CA TYR A 399 4.47 -6.48 27.53
C TYR A 399 5.88 -6.14 27.04
N TRP A 400 6.73 -5.58 27.92
CA TRP A 400 8.13 -5.28 27.58
C TRP A 400 8.93 -6.53 27.26
N GLU A 401 8.77 -7.60 28.07
CA GLU A 401 9.41 -8.88 27.83
C GLU A 401 8.99 -9.49 26.49
N CYS A 402 7.69 -9.52 26.19
CA CYS A 402 7.19 -10.02 24.90
C CYS A 402 7.72 -9.20 23.73
N LEU A 403 7.70 -7.86 23.83
CA LEU A 403 8.18 -6.96 22.78
C LEU A 403 9.68 -7.17 22.47
N LEU A 404 10.50 -7.46 23.49
CA LEU A 404 11.94 -7.71 23.33
C LEU A 404 12.23 -9.04 22.61
N HIS A 405 11.39 -10.06 22.78
CA HIS A 405 11.59 -11.39 22.21
C HIS A 405 10.88 -11.61 20.87
N GLU A 406 9.79 -10.87 20.61
CA GLU A 406 9.04 -10.97 19.37
C GLU A 406 9.87 -10.48 18.17
N LYS A 407 9.81 -11.24 17.08
CA LYS A 407 10.57 -10.98 15.84
C LYS A 407 9.67 -10.44 14.73
N GLU A 408 8.38 -10.73 14.77
CA GLU A 408 7.43 -10.25 13.76
C GLU A 408 7.05 -8.79 14.02
N GLY A 409 7.35 -7.93 13.04
CA GLY A 409 7.22 -6.47 13.16
C GLY A 409 5.81 -5.99 13.47
N GLY A 410 4.78 -6.64 12.93
CA GLY A 410 3.39 -6.32 13.20
C GLY A 410 2.98 -6.60 14.63
N VAL A 411 3.34 -7.77 15.17
CA VAL A 411 3.09 -8.11 16.59
C VAL A 411 3.85 -7.17 17.52
N ARG A 412 5.13 -6.86 17.24
CA ARG A 412 5.91 -5.86 18.00
C ARG A 412 5.22 -4.49 17.99
N GLY A 413 4.70 -4.08 16.84
CA GLY A 413 3.97 -2.83 16.71
C GLY A 413 2.74 -2.78 17.63
N TRP A 414 2.00 -3.88 17.78
CA TRP A 414 0.85 -3.92 18.70
C TRP A 414 1.24 -3.90 20.18
N TYR A 415 2.32 -4.59 20.58
CA TYR A 415 2.85 -4.46 21.93
C TYR A 415 3.30 -3.03 22.22
N MET A 416 4.03 -2.41 21.28
CA MET A 416 4.48 -1.02 21.42
C MET A 416 3.31 -0.04 21.52
N HIS A 417 2.28 -0.23 20.69
CA HIS A 417 1.07 0.57 20.74
C HIS A 417 0.40 0.48 22.12
N GLY A 418 0.18 -0.74 22.66
CA GLY A 418 -0.39 -0.92 24.00
C GLY A 418 0.47 -0.30 25.11
N LEU A 419 1.80 -0.41 25.02
CA LEU A 419 2.73 0.16 26.00
C LEU A 419 2.70 1.70 26.02
N LEU A 420 2.66 2.33 24.85
CA LEU A 420 2.85 3.77 24.70
C LEU A 420 1.56 4.60 24.78
N GLN A 421 0.38 4.01 24.56
CA GLN A 421 -0.88 4.77 24.58
C GLN A 421 -1.06 5.64 25.83
N ASN A 422 -0.74 5.11 27.01
CA ASN A 422 -0.83 5.80 28.29
C ASN A 422 0.50 5.85 29.05
N ALA A 423 1.63 5.72 28.35
CA ALA A 423 2.93 5.77 29.01
C ALA A 423 3.19 7.15 29.65
N PRO A 424 3.65 7.21 30.90
CA PRO A 424 4.09 8.47 31.50
C PRO A 424 5.38 8.96 30.81
N LYS A 425 5.60 10.28 30.76
CA LYS A 425 6.77 10.90 30.09
C LYS A 425 8.11 10.44 30.68
N GLU A 426 8.09 10.02 31.95
CA GLU A 426 9.24 9.52 32.70
C GLU A 426 9.76 8.18 32.18
N GLU A 427 8.95 7.44 31.41
CA GLU A 427 9.34 6.14 30.82
C GLU A 427 10.14 6.27 29.52
N ILE A 428 10.63 7.46 29.17
CA ILE A 428 11.43 7.69 27.97
C ILE A 428 12.59 6.70 27.81
N HIS A 429 13.24 6.34 28.90
CA HIS A 429 14.35 5.39 28.91
C HIS A 429 13.98 4.00 28.38
N ASN A 430 12.70 3.60 28.51
CA ASN A 430 12.22 2.29 28.10
C ASN A 430 11.98 2.22 26.58
N TRP A 431 11.53 3.32 25.97
CA TRP A 431 11.15 3.34 24.55
C TRP A 431 12.14 4.08 23.63
N MET A 432 13.12 4.84 24.15
CA MET A 432 14.05 5.64 23.33
C MET A 432 14.82 4.80 22.29
N ASN A 433 15.27 3.60 22.66
CA ASN A 433 15.98 2.68 21.75
C ASN A 433 15.15 2.28 20.51
N TRP A 434 13.83 2.37 20.61
CA TRP A 434 12.90 1.95 19.58
C TRP A 434 12.66 3.03 18.52
N ALA A 435 13.12 4.27 18.74
CA ALA A 435 13.12 5.32 17.72
C ALA A 435 13.95 4.95 16.47
N THR A 436 14.87 3.98 16.62
CA THR A 436 15.70 3.44 15.54
C THR A 436 15.32 2.02 15.13
N ASP A 437 14.16 1.52 15.53
CA ASP A 437 13.72 0.18 15.13
C ASP A 437 13.58 0.07 13.60
N ILE A 438 14.00 -1.06 13.03
CA ILE A 438 13.88 -1.29 11.59
C ILE A 438 12.42 -1.32 11.12
N ASN A 439 11.50 -1.72 12.01
CA ASN A 439 10.08 -1.76 11.72
C ASN A 439 9.49 -0.35 11.84
N TRP A 440 8.91 0.11 10.74
CA TRP A 440 8.18 1.37 10.64
C TRP A 440 7.02 1.44 11.63
N SER A 441 6.26 0.35 11.83
CA SER A 441 5.11 0.34 12.76
C SER A 441 5.50 0.68 14.20
N VAL A 442 6.63 0.15 14.67
CA VAL A 442 7.17 0.43 16.01
C VAL A 442 7.58 1.90 16.13
N ARG A 443 8.33 2.41 15.15
CA ARG A 443 8.74 3.82 15.13
C ARG A 443 7.56 4.78 14.99
N TRP A 444 6.50 4.36 14.30
CA TRP A 444 5.27 5.13 14.22
C TRP A 444 4.63 5.29 15.60
N CYS A 445 4.50 4.22 16.39
CA CYS A 445 4.02 4.30 17.77
C CYS A 445 4.86 5.26 18.64
N VAL A 446 6.20 5.21 18.51
CA VAL A 446 7.11 6.15 19.20
C VAL A 446 6.83 7.59 18.78
N SER A 447 6.66 7.84 17.49
CA SER A 447 6.37 9.19 16.99
C SER A 447 5.01 9.71 17.45
N GLU A 448 3.96 8.88 17.44
CA GLU A 448 2.63 9.27 17.93
C GLU A 448 2.65 9.55 19.43
N TYR A 449 3.36 8.74 20.22
CA TYR A 449 3.58 9.00 21.64
C TYR A 449 4.23 10.36 21.87
N MET A 450 5.30 10.66 21.14
CA MET A 450 6.00 11.94 21.29
C MET A 450 5.12 13.13 20.92
N ALA A 451 4.22 12.96 19.94
CA ALA A 451 3.24 13.97 19.57
C ALA A 451 2.21 14.28 20.67
N GLN A 452 2.02 13.41 21.65
CA GLN A 452 1.21 13.69 22.84
C GLN A 452 1.90 14.67 23.81
N TYR A 453 3.24 14.78 23.73
CA TYR A 453 4.06 15.60 24.62
C TYR A 453 4.99 16.56 23.84
N PRO A 454 4.46 17.43 22.97
CA PRO A 454 5.26 18.24 22.05
C PRO A 454 6.14 19.28 22.76
N GLU A 455 5.81 19.66 23.99
CA GLU A 455 6.60 20.58 24.81
C GLU A 455 7.79 19.88 25.50
N TYR A 456 7.77 18.55 25.59
CA TYR A 456 8.78 17.76 26.31
C TYR A 456 9.76 17.07 25.37
N PHE A 457 9.31 16.64 24.18
CA PHE A 457 10.13 15.85 23.25
C PHE A 457 10.28 16.54 21.90
N PRO A 458 11.48 16.59 21.30
CA PRO A 458 11.62 17.01 19.91
C PRO A 458 10.95 15.97 19.01
N GLN A 459 10.26 16.39 17.95
CA GLN A 459 9.56 15.45 17.06
C GLN A 459 10.52 14.47 16.37
N LEU A 460 10.15 13.20 16.31
CA LEU A 460 10.86 12.19 15.52
C LEU A 460 10.53 12.39 14.04
N GLU A 461 11.56 12.61 13.22
CA GLU A 461 11.37 12.71 11.78
C GLU A 461 10.99 11.33 11.19
N LYS A 462 9.72 11.20 10.80
CA LYS A 462 9.17 9.98 10.23
C LYS A 462 9.84 9.64 8.88
N THR A 463 10.28 8.40 8.72
CA THR A 463 10.75 7.89 7.42
C THR A 463 10.41 6.41 7.21
N GLN A 464 9.88 6.09 6.03
CA GLN A 464 9.70 4.70 5.58
C GLN A 464 10.97 4.13 4.94
N ASP A 465 12.01 4.95 4.75
CA ASP A 465 13.27 4.53 4.16
C ASP A 465 14.18 3.87 5.20
N PRO A 466 14.48 2.55 5.06
CA PRO A 466 15.32 1.85 6.01
C PRO A 466 16.73 2.43 6.13
N ASP A 467 17.26 3.02 5.07
CA ASP A 467 18.62 3.57 5.07
C ASP A 467 18.68 4.97 5.73
N SER A 468 17.53 5.60 5.99
CA SER A 468 17.45 6.94 6.61
C SER A 468 17.09 6.91 8.10
N ILE A 469 16.75 5.74 8.66
CA ILE A 469 16.25 5.59 10.04
C ILE A 469 17.19 6.25 11.06
N THR A 470 18.46 5.88 11.06
CA THR A 470 19.44 6.37 12.04
C THR A 470 19.68 7.87 11.92
N ALA A 471 19.77 8.38 10.68
CA ALA A 471 19.98 9.81 10.45
C ALA A 471 18.80 10.65 10.94
N ASN A 472 17.57 10.19 10.67
CA ASN A 472 16.34 10.87 11.07
C ASN A 472 16.09 10.82 12.58
N ALA A 473 16.52 9.75 13.25
CA ALA A 473 16.44 9.65 14.71
C ALA A 473 17.58 10.38 15.45
N LEU A 474 18.64 10.80 14.76
CA LEU A 474 19.83 11.40 15.36
C LEU A 474 19.53 12.66 16.21
N PRO A 475 18.69 13.62 15.77
CA PRO A 475 18.40 14.80 16.58
C PRO A 475 17.76 14.45 17.93
N LEU A 476 16.84 13.48 17.93
CA LEU A 476 16.20 12.97 19.15
C LEU A 476 17.23 12.30 20.07
N TRP A 477 18.11 11.47 19.51
CA TRP A 477 19.19 10.82 20.25
C TRP A 477 20.17 11.81 20.91
N GLN A 478 20.54 12.86 20.19
CA GLN A 478 21.41 13.92 20.71
C GLN A 478 20.76 14.69 21.86
N TRP A 479 19.47 15.03 21.71
CA TRP A 479 18.68 15.67 22.76
C TRP A 479 18.60 14.79 24.01
N TYR A 480 18.28 13.50 23.85
CA TYR A 480 18.14 12.55 24.95
C TYR A 480 19.47 12.40 25.72
N THR A 481 20.58 12.22 24.99
CA THR A 481 21.92 12.08 25.58
C THR A 481 22.33 13.34 26.33
N ALA A 482 22.00 14.53 25.81
CA ALA A 482 22.34 15.81 26.44
C ALA A 482 21.63 16.03 27.77
N LEU A 483 20.40 15.53 27.94
CA LEU A 483 19.60 15.68 29.16
C LEU A 483 19.86 14.58 30.19
N TYR A 484 20.00 13.33 29.75
CA TYR A 484 19.97 12.18 30.65
C TYR A 484 21.30 11.43 30.79
N CYS A 485 22.28 11.72 29.94
CA CYS A 485 23.58 11.04 29.98
C CYS A 485 24.74 11.97 30.39
N LYS A 486 24.48 13.22 30.76
CA LYS A 486 25.50 14.19 31.20
C LYS A 486 25.79 14.18 32.72
N GLU A 487 25.14 13.32 33.50
CA GLU A 487 25.38 13.19 34.96
C GLU A 487 25.92 11.82 35.38
N ASN A 488 26.78 11.20 34.58
CA ASN A 488 27.62 10.07 35.02
C ASN A 488 29.10 10.36 34.82
#